data_AF-A0A523DWX3-F1
#
_entry.id   AF-A0A523DWX3-F1
#
_cell.length_a   1.000
_cell.length_b   1.000
_cell.length_c   1.000
_cell.angle_alpha   90.00
_cell.angle_beta   90.00
_cell.angle_gamma   90.00
#
_symmetry.space_group_name_H-M   'P 1'
#
loop_
_entity.id
_entity.type
_entity.pdbx_description
1 polymer ?
#
loop_
_entity_poly.entity_id
_entity_poly.type
_entity_poly.pdbx_seq_one_letter_code
_entity_poly.pdbx_strand_id
1 'polypeptide(L)'
;MATQATILEHPCGQCDGIVEPELVSIYPSSEVCLDCMPKAEIERLEKDLNQVQRLDRASLTQIPLVPGWEVGLHYRASRLISGDFYDVRAEGSRVTLLLGDVMGKGIPAALLRTGLQGSLKALIPEVSSPAAVLEKANRYFLDSASPGRLATVFYGSLDADSGELRYANAGHLAPLLRRACGDWDKLDSTGLVLGAIENATYVEKSVQLDPGDILALFSDGFTEAENSDGEIFDEQHIARWVDTDPDAPAQVIASTVADQLARFAPGEPSDDRTLLMVKRA
;
A
#
# COMPACT_ATOMS: atom_id res chain seq x y z
N MET A 1 -3.67 -20.87 -33.87
CA MET A 1 -4.90 -20.16 -34.29
C MET A 1 -5.69 -19.89 -33.03
N ALA A 2 -5.53 -18.69 -32.47
CA ALA A 2 -6.23 -18.28 -31.25
C ALA A 2 -7.68 -17.91 -31.62
N THR A 3 -8.64 -18.58 -31.00
CA THR A 3 -10.05 -18.26 -31.08
C THR A 3 -10.25 -16.89 -30.42
N GLN A 4 -10.61 -15.87 -31.21
CA GLN A 4 -11.18 -14.63 -30.69
C GLN A 4 -12.46 -15.00 -29.93
N ALA A 5 -12.44 -14.89 -28.61
CA ALA A 5 -13.66 -14.90 -27.83
C ALA A 5 -14.43 -13.62 -28.20
N THR A 6 -15.46 -13.76 -29.02
CA THR A 6 -16.44 -12.69 -29.25
C THR A 6 -17.05 -12.36 -27.90
N ILE A 7 -16.76 -11.18 -27.36
CA ILE A 7 -17.50 -10.62 -26.23
C ILE A 7 -18.94 -10.52 -26.72
N LEU A 8 -19.83 -11.36 -26.21
CA LEU A 8 -21.26 -11.21 -26.46
C LEU A 8 -21.64 -9.84 -25.89
N GLU A 9 -21.95 -8.89 -26.76
CA GLU A 9 -22.51 -7.61 -26.34
C GLU A 9 -23.84 -7.91 -25.65
N HIS A 10 -23.99 -7.50 -24.39
CA HIS A 10 -25.21 -7.66 -23.60
C HIS A 10 -26.02 -6.37 -23.75
N PRO A 11 -27.05 -6.32 -24.63
CA PRO A 11 -27.81 -5.10 -24.85
C PRO A 11 -28.62 -4.73 -23.63
N CYS A 12 -28.72 -3.42 -23.35
CA CYS A 12 -29.60 -2.91 -22.31
C CYS A 12 -31.07 -3.11 -22.71
N GLY A 13 -31.90 -3.58 -21.78
CA GLY A 13 -33.34 -3.74 -21.99
C GLY A 13 -34.14 -2.43 -21.99
N GLN A 14 -33.50 -1.28 -21.75
CA GLN A 14 -34.18 0.03 -21.62
C GLN A 14 -33.67 1.14 -22.56
N CYS A 15 -32.46 1.02 -23.09
CA CYS A 15 -31.87 1.99 -24.02
C CYS A 15 -31.03 1.30 -25.09
N ASP A 16 -30.55 2.06 -26.07
CA ASP A 16 -29.68 1.55 -27.14
C ASP A 16 -28.22 1.30 -26.68
N GLY A 17 -27.97 1.35 -25.36
CA GLY A 17 -26.68 1.08 -24.75
C GLY A 17 -26.42 -0.41 -24.49
N ILE A 18 -25.24 -0.71 -23.95
CA ILE A 18 -24.82 -2.04 -23.53
C ILE A 18 -24.69 -2.10 -22.02
N VAL A 19 -25.01 -3.24 -21.42
CA VAL A 19 -24.69 -3.54 -20.02
C VAL A 19 -23.18 -3.71 -19.92
N GLU A 20 -22.59 -3.11 -18.90
CA GLU A 20 -21.15 -3.07 -18.68
C GLU A 20 -20.62 -4.51 -18.54
N PRO A 21 -19.59 -4.90 -19.32
CA PRO A 21 -19.07 -6.27 -19.30
C PRO A 21 -18.65 -6.74 -17.91
N GLU A 22 -18.10 -5.84 -17.09
CA GLU A 22 -17.75 -6.10 -15.69
C GLU A 22 -18.99 -6.39 -14.84
N LEU A 23 -20.08 -5.68 -15.07
CA LEU A 23 -21.35 -5.88 -14.37
C LEU A 23 -21.95 -7.24 -14.75
N VAL A 24 -21.92 -7.61 -16.03
CA VAL A 24 -22.40 -8.92 -16.51
C VAL A 24 -21.55 -10.06 -15.96
N SER A 25 -20.23 -9.88 -15.88
CA SER A 25 -19.33 -10.88 -15.30
C SER A 25 -19.63 -11.19 -13.84
N ILE A 26 -20.11 -10.19 -13.08
CA ILE A 26 -20.42 -10.33 -11.65
C ILE A 26 -21.88 -10.75 -11.44
N TYR A 27 -22.78 -10.18 -12.24
CA TYR A 27 -24.22 -10.40 -12.20
C TYR A 27 -24.72 -10.74 -13.62
N PRO A 28 -24.66 -12.03 -14.02
CA PRO A 28 -25.07 -12.46 -15.37
C PRO A 28 -26.55 -12.20 -15.68
N SER A 29 -27.35 -11.91 -14.67
CA SER A 29 -28.77 -11.55 -14.76
C SER A 29 -29.03 -10.05 -14.92
N SER A 30 -28.00 -9.21 -15.04
CA SER A 30 -28.18 -7.77 -15.24
C SER A 30 -28.76 -7.49 -16.63
N GLU A 31 -29.97 -6.96 -16.68
CA GLU A 31 -30.70 -6.65 -17.91
C GLU A 31 -30.63 -5.16 -18.30
N VAL A 32 -30.06 -4.32 -17.45
CA VAL A 32 -30.10 -2.85 -17.58
C VAL A 32 -28.70 -2.28 -17.34
N CYS A 33 -28.26 -1.32 -18.17
CA CYS A 33 -26.98 -0.63 -18.01
C CYS A 33 -27.00 0.36 -16.83
N LEU A 34 -25.84 0.85 -16.40
CA LEU A 34 -25.73 1.79 -15.28
C LEU A 34 -26.55 3.07 -15.49
N ASP A 35 -26.64 3.59 -16.73
CA ASP A 35 -27.41 4.81 -17.04
C ASP A 35 -28.92 4.62 -16.89
N CYS A 36 -29.41 3.39 -17.05
CA CYS A 36 -30.82 3.04 -16.93
C CYS A 36 -31.15 2.42 -15.56
N MET A 37 -30.15 2.28 -14.68
CA MET A 37 -30.35 1.74 -13.34
C MET A 37 -31.31 2.64 -12.55
N PRO A 38 -32.31 2.08 -11.85
CA PRO A 38 -33.22 2.86 -11.03
C PRO A 38 -32.44 3.68 -10.01
N LYS A 39 -32.79 4.97 -9.85
CA LYS A 39 -32.12 5.86 -8.91
C LYS A 39 -32.03 5.29 -7.48
N ALA A 40 -33.08 4.59 -7.04
CA ALA A 40 -33.10 3.95 -5.72
C ALA A 40 -32.06 2.82 -5.58
N GLU A 41 -31.71 2.15 -6.67
CA GLU A 41 -30.67 1.12 -6.70
C GLU A 41 -29.27 1.73 -6.70
N ILE A 42 -29.05 2.81 -7.48
CA ILE A 42 -27.83 3.61 -7.43
C ILE A 42 -27.58 4.13 -5.99
N GLU A 43 -28.60 4.75 -5.38
CA GLU A 43 -28.51 5.26 -4.00
C GLU A 43 -28.20 4.14 -2.97
N ARG A 44 -28.68 2.92 -3.22
CA ARG A 44 -28.37 1.76 -2.38
C ARG A 44 -26.92 1.30 -2.54
N LEU A 45 -26.43 1.19 -3.78
CA LEU A 45 -25.04 0.85 -4.07
C LEU A 45 -24.09 1.88 -3.49
N GLU A 46 -24.38 3.18 -3.64
CA GLU A 46 -23.60 4.25 -3.03
C GLU A 46 -23.55 4.13 -1.50
N LYS A 47 -24.67 3.75 -0.87
CA LYS A 47 -24.71 3.54 0.58
C LYS A 47 -23.84 2.36 1.01
N ASP A 48 -23.89 1.25 0.29
CA ASP A 48 -23.07 0.07 0.57
C ASP A 48 -21.58 0.38 0.37
N LEU A 49 -21.22 1.09 -0.69
CA LEU A 49 -19.86 1.56 -0.96
C LEU A 49 -19.33 2.48 0.14
N ASN A 50 -20.14 3.45 0.58
CA ASN A 50 -19.80 4.32 1.70
C ASN A 50 -19.58 3.52 3.01
N GLN A 51 -20.31 2.43 3.20
CA GLN A 51 -20.11 1.55 4.35
C GLN A 51 -18.79 0.79 4.25
N VAL A 52 -18.45 0.25 3.07
CA VAL A 52 -17.15 -0.42 2.85
C VAL A 52 -15.99 0.55 3.10
N GLN A 53 -16.06 1.78 2.59
CA GLN A 53 -15.03 2.79 2.82
C GLN A 53 -14.83 3.08 4.32
N ARG A 54 -15.92 3.16 5.09
CA ARG A 54 -15.84 3.37 6.54
C ARG A 54 -15.15 2.20 7.25
N LEU A 55 -15.46 0.97 6.85
CA LEU A 55 -14.83 -0.22 7.41
C LEU A 55 -13.34 -0.27 7.07
N ASP A 56 -12.96 0.05 5.84
CA ASP A 56 -11.56 0.11 5.42
C ASP A 56 -10.79 1.16 6.24
N ARG A 57 -11.32 2.38 6.38
CA ARG A 57 -10.72 3.42 7.23
C ARG A 57 -10.61 3.01 8.70
N ALA A 58 -11.61 2.28 9.22
CA ALA A 58 -11.56 1.75 10.58
C ALA A 58 -10.55 0.59 10.75
N SER A 59 -10.16 -0.08 9.65
CA SER A 59 -9.14 -1.13 9.66
C SER A 59 -7.71 -0.59 9.74
N LEU A 60 -7.53 0.71 9.47
CA LEU A 60 -6.25 1.41 9.59
C LEU A 60 -5.83 1.45 11.06
N THR A 61 -4.60 1.01 11.32
CA THR A 61 -4.09 0.91 12.69
C THR A 61 -3.70 2.28 13.23
N GLN A 62 -4.08 2.53 14.49
CA GLN A 62 -3.52 3.63 15.24
C GLN A 62 -2.02 3.40 15.43
N ILE A 63 -1.24 4.45 15.22
CA ILE A 63 0.20 4.41 15.41
C ILE A 63 0.48 4.28 16.92
N PRO A 64 1.17 3.23 17.37
CA PRO A 64 1.47 3.03 18.78
C PRO A 64 2.51 4.05 19.26
N LEU A 65 2.43 4.41 20.54
CA LEU A 65 3.49 5.15 21.21
C LEU A 65 4.62 4.19 21.58
N VAL A 66 5.82 4.45 21.08
CA VAL A 66 7.02 3.67 21.35
C VAL A 66 8.07 4.60 21.96
N PRO A 67 8.49 4.41 23.21
CA PRO A 67 9.48 5.28 23.85
C PRO A 67 10.78 5.37 23.04
N GLY A 68 11.29 6.57 22.81
CA GLY A 68 12.50 6.81 22.00
C GLY A 68 12.29 6.77 20.48
N TRP A 69 11.03 6.61 20.03
CA TRP A 69 10.69 6.55 18.61
C TRP A 69 9.52 7.46 18.29
N GLU A 70 9.62 8.10 17.13
CA GLU A 70 8.55 8.88 16.54
C GLU A 70 8.11 8.25 15.24
N VAL A 71 6.80 8.17 15.03
CA VAL A 71 6.22 7.64 13.81
C VAL A 71 5.26 8.64 13.22
N GLY A 72 5.51 9.02 11.97
CA GLY A 72 4.67 9.90 11.17
C GLY A 72 4.02 9.12 10.03
N LEU A 73 2.76 9.41 9.74
CA LEU A 73 2.03 8.76 8.67
C LEU A 73 1.29 9.79 7.81
N HIS A 74 1.39 9.61 6.49
CA HIS A 74 0.44 10.15 5.52
C HIS A 74 -0.18 8.99 4.73
N TYR A 75 -1.50 8.99 4.60
CA TYR A 75 -2.24 8.00 3.84
C TYR A 75 -3.39 8.67 3.10
N ARG A 76 -3.38 8.59 1.77
CA ARG A 76 -4.41 9.16 0.89
C ARG A 76 -4.68 8.21 -0.27
N ALA A 77 -5.86 7.58 -0.24
CA ALA A 77 -6.35 6.78 -1.35
C ALA A 77 -6.66 7.65 -2.58
N SER A 78 -6.38 7.14 -3.78
CA SER A 78 -6.75 7.70 -5.08
C SER A 78 -8.22 7.50 -5.42
N ARG A 79 -8.84 6.46 -4.84
CA ARG A 79 -10.24 6.07 -5.06
C ARG A 79 -10.95 5.90 -3.72
N LEU A 80 -12.15 5.31 -3.78
CA LEU A 80 -12.96 5.04 -2.60
C LEU A 80 -12.21 4.18 -1.56
N ILE A 81 -11.46 3.17 -2.03
CA ILE A 81 -10.68 2.25 -1.20
C ILE A 81 -9.31 2.06 -1.83
N SER A 82 -8.28 1.98 -0.99
CA SER A 82 -6.88 1.85 -1.40
C SER A 82 -6.47 0.40 -1.66
N GLY A 83 -5.62 0.19 -2.67
CA GLY A 83 -4.78 -0.99 -2.83
C GLY A 83 -3.59 -1.01 -1.85
N ASP A 84 -3.15 0.18 -1.40
CA ASP A 84 -2.15 0.30 -0.34
C ASP A 84 -2.65 -0.23 1.01
N PHE A 85 -1.73 -0.79 1.78
CA PHE A 85 -1.91 -1.05 3.20
C PHE A 85 -0.63 -0.81 3.98
N TYR A 86 -0.80 -0.38 5.22
CA TYR A 86 0.29 -0.29 6.18
C TYR A 86 -0.15 -0.92 7.50
N ASP A 87 0.82 -1.22 8.35
CA ASP A 87 0.60 -1.62 9.73
C ASP A 87 1.81 -1.22 10.57
N VAL A 88 1.55 -0.60 11.72
CA VAL A 88 2.59 -0.28 12.71
C VAL A 88 2.11 -0.80 14.05
N ARG A 89 2.88 -1.72 14.65
CA ARG A 89 2.49 -2.39 15.90
C ARG A 89 3.65 -2.49 16.83
N ALA A 90 3.40 -2.32 18.11
CA ALA A 90 4.39 -2.49 19.16
C ALA A 90 3.96 -3.63 20.10
N GLU A 91 4.85 -4.60 20.28
CA GLU A 91 4.69 -5.75 21.18
C GLU A 91 5.96 -5.90 22.02
N GLY A 92 5.95 -5.33 23.23
CA GLY A 92 7.18 -5.21 24.03
C GLY A 92 8.16 -4.25 23.35
N SER A 93 9.42 -4.66 23.17
CA SER A 93 10.43 -3.91 22.42
C SER A 93 10.29 -4.06 20.90
N ARG A 94 9.52 -5.05 20.41
CA ARG A 94 9.40 -5.29 18.97
C ARG A 94 8.38 -4.35 18.34
N VAL A 95 8.82 -3.59 17.36
CA VAL A 95 7.99 -2.75 16.49
C VAL A 95 7.92 -3.38 15.10
N THR A 96 6.72 -3.75 14.66
CA THR A 96 6.46 -4.21 13.30
C THR A 96 6.14 -3.01 12.41
N LEU A 97 6.79 -2.95 11.25
CA LEU A 97 6.57 -1.99 10.18
C LEU A 97 6.15 -2.76 8.93
N LEU A 98 4.93 -2.52 8.45
CA LEU A 98 4.45 -3.06 7.18
C LEU A 98 4.04 -1.91 6.26
N LEU A 99 4.43 -2.03 5.00
CA LEU A 99 3.86 -1.25 3.90
C LEU A 99 3.77 -2.17 2.68
N GLY A 100 2.65 -2.18 2.00
CA GLY A 100 2.49 -2.96 0.78
C GLY A 100 1.37 -2.41 -0.09
N ASP A 101 1.39 -2.85 -1.34
CA ASP A 101 0.42 -2.48 -2.37
C ASP A 101 0.02 -3.71 -3.17
N VAL A 102 -1.27 -3.80 -3.52
CA VAL A 102 -1.82 -4.87 -4.34
C VAL A 102 -2.16 -4.34 -5.72
N MET A 103 -1.59 -5.00 -6.73
CA MET A 103 -1.76 -4.62 -8.13
C MET A 103 -3.24 -4.60 -8.54
N GLY A 104 -3.65 -3.45 -9.06
CA GLY A 104 -5.01 -3.16 -9.52
C GLY A 104 -5.57 -1.97 -8.75
N LYS A 105 -6.82 -1.60 -9.04
CA LYS A 105 -7.48 -0.47 -8.38
C LYS A 105 -8.92 -0.79 -8.03
N GLY A 106 -9.47 -0.06 -7.06
CA GLY A 106 -10.87 -0.19 -6.64
C GLY A 106 -11.13 -1.44 -5.80
N ILE A 107 -12.40 -1.87 -5.77
CA ILE A 107 -12.89 -2.88 -4.83
C ILE A 107 -12.17 -4.24 -4.95
N PRO A 108 -11.91 -4.79 -6.16
CA PRO A 108 -11.22 -6.08 -6.26
C PRO A 108 -9.81 -6.07 -5.64
N ALA A 109 -9.05 -5.00 -5.88
CA ALA A 109 -7.72 -4.84 -5.29
C ALA A 109 -7.80 -4.66 -3.76
N ALA A 110 -8.75 -3.84 -3.29
CA ALA A 110 -8.99 -3.63 -1.87
C ALA A 110 -9.35 -4.90 -1.09
N LEU A 111 -10.13 -5.82 -1.70
CA LEU A 111 -10.47 -7.10 -1.09
C LEU A 111 -9.25 -8.01 -0.96
N LEU A 112 -8.42 -8.10 -2.01
CA LEU A 112 -7.16 -8.85 -1.98
C LEU A 112 -6.18 -8.25 -0.97
N ARG A 113 -6.06 -6.91 -0.93
CA ARG A 113 -5.30 -6.16 0.09
C ARG A 113 -5.77 -6.51 1.49
N THR A 114 -7.08 -6.52 1.74
CA THR A 114 -7.65 -6.87 3.05
C THR A 114 -7.31 -8.31 3.45
N GLY A 115 -7.42 -9.26 2.53
CA GLY A 115 -7.05 -10.66 2.76
C GLY A 115 -5.55 -10.82 3.05
N LEU A 116 -4.69 -10.19 2.26
CA LEU A 116 -3.24 -10.19 2.45
C LEU A 116 -2.87 -9.55 3.79
N GLN A 117 -3.38 -8.37 4.09
CA GLN A 117 -3.14 -7.69 5.37
C GLN A 117 -3.61 -8.57 6.54
N GLY A 118 -4.78 -9.20 6.46
CA GLY A 118 -5.26 -10.14 7.47
C GLY A 118 -4.33 -11.34 7.67
N SER A 119 -3.82 -11.93 6.58
CA SER A 119 -2.89 -13.05 6.64
C SER A 119 -1.55 -12.66 7.28
N LEU A 120 -0.99 -11.50 6.94
CA LEU A 120 0.22 -10.97 7.55
C LEU A 120 0.03 -10.73 9.04
N LYS A 121 -1.09 -10.10 9.42
CA LYS A 121 -1.47 -9.84 10.82
C LYS A 121 -1.57 -11.12 11.65
N ALA A 122 -2.01 -12.23 11.05
CA ALA A 122 -2.07 -13.53 11.70
C ALA A 122 -0.71 -14.24 11.78
N LEU A 123 0.15 -14.04 10.79
CA LEU A 123 1.47 -14.68 10.70
C LEU A 123 2.53 -14.05 11.59
N ILE A 124 2.50 -12.73 11.77
CA ILE A 124 3.51 -11.97 12.51
C ILE A 124 3.74 -12.50 13.95
N PRO A 125 2.69 -12.83 14.73
CA PRO A 125 2.89 -13.39 16.08
C PRO A 125 3.47 -14.81 16.08
N GLU A 126 3.28 -15.57 15.00
CA GLU A 126 3.66 -16.99 14.92
C GLU A 126 5.06 -17.23 14.35
N VAL A 127 5.61 -16.25 13.61
CA VAL A 127 6.84 -16.40 12.83
C VAL A 127 7.77 -15.23 13.12
N SER A 128 8.98 -15.55 13.57
CA SER A 128 9.94 -14.55 14.05
C SER A 128 10.73 -13.81 12.96
N SER A 129 10.85 -14.40 11.77
CA SER A 129 11.67 -13.86 10.68
C SER A 129 10.83 -13.16 9.62
N PRO A 130 11.18 -11.91 9.23
CA PRO A 130 10.57 -11.23 8.09
C PRO A 130 10.50 -12.04 6.81
N ALA A 131 11.58 -12.72 6.44
CA ALA A 131 11.59 -13.55 5.23
C ALA A 131 10.54 -14.67 5.31
N ALA A 132 10.52 -15.41 6.42
CA ALA A 132 9.60 -16.54 6.60
C ALA A 132 8.13 -16.10 6.67
N VAL A 133 7.83 -14.90 7.19
CA VAL A 133 6.48 -14.31 7.11
C VAL A 133 6.08 -14.06 5.67
N LEU A 134 6.94 -13.45 4.86
CA LEU A 134 6.65 -13.17 3.45
C LEU A 134 6.52 -14.45 2.61
N GLU A 135 7.32 -15.49 2.88
CA GLU A 135 7.17 -16.79 2.21
C GLU A 135 5.80 -17.43 2.48
N LYS A 136 5.33 -17.37 3.72
CA LYS A 136 3.99 -17.86 4.08
C LYS A 136 2.89 -16.99 3.48
N ALA A 137 3.03 -15.67 3.56
CA ALA A 137 2.09 -14.72 2.99
C ALA A 137 1.97 -14.89 1.47
N ASN A 138 3.07 -15.15 0.76
CA ASN A 138 3.08 -15.44 -0.67
C ASN A 138 2.19 -16.64 -1.02
N ARG A 139 2.29 -17.74 -0.25
CA ARG A 139 1.45 -18.93 -0.44
C ARG A 139 -0.02 -18.63 -0.21
N TYR A 140 -0.35 -17.97 0.90
CA TYR A 140 -1.74 -17.56 1.16
C TYR A 140 -2.28 -16.64 0.08
N PHE A 141 -1.47 -15.70 -0.41
CA PHE A 141 -1.86 -14.77 -1.46
C PHE A 141 -2.15 -15.51 -2.77
N LEU A 142 -1.30 -16.45 -3.18
CA LEU A 142 -1.53 -17.28 -4.37
C LEU A 142 -2.76 -18.18 -4.27
N ASP A 143 -3.02 -18.75 -3.08
CA ASP A 143 -4.21 -19.58 -2.85
C ASP A 143 -5.50 -18.76 -2.87
N SER A 144 -5.42 -17.48 -2.51
CA SER A 144 -6.59 -16.60 -2.36
C SER A 144 -6.87 -15.74 -3.59
N ALA A 145 -5.84 -15.41 -4.37
CA ALA A 145 -5.93 -14.48 -5.48
C ALA A 145 -6.16 -15.20 -6.82
N SER A 146 -6.90 -14.55 -7.72
CA SER A 146 -6.99 -15.05 -9.11
C SER A 146 -5.60 -15.04 -9.78
N PRO A 147 -5.33 -15.96 -10.73
CA PRO A 147 -4.06 -16.02 -11.44
C PRO A 147 -3.64 -14.65 -12.02
N GLY A 148 -2.37 -14.31 -11.86
CA GLY A 148 -1.79 -13.07 -12.37
C GLY A 148 -1.96 -11.84 -11.46
N ARG A 149 -2.51 -12.00 -10.25
CA ARG A 149 -2.48 -10.94 -9.23
C ARG A 149 -1.13 -10.91 -8.53
N LEU A 150 -0.63 -9.70 -8.28
CA LEU A 150 0.67 -9.45 -7.66
C LEU A 150 0.50 -8.47 -6.50
N ALA A 151 1.38 -8.55 -5.51
CA ALA A 151 1.46 -7.57 -4.44
C ALA A 151 2.91 -7.30 -4.03
N THR A 152 3.21 -6.04 -3.74
CA THR A 152 4.49 -5.64 -3.17
C THR A 152 4.36 -5.52 -1.65
N VAL A 153 5.35 -5.96 -0.88
CA VAL A 153 5.34 -5.82 0.59
C VAL A 153 6.74 -5.57 1.14
N PHE A 154 6.90 -4.50 1.90
CA PHE A 154 7.99 -4.35 2.85
C PHE A 154 7.52 -4.81 4.24
N TYR A 155 8.32 -5.67 4.87
CA TYR A 155 8.14 -6.07 6.26
C TYR A 155 9.41 -5.85 7.07
N GLY A 156 9.31 -4.99 8.08
CA GLY A 156 10.35 -4.71 9.07
C GLY A 156 9.94 -5.14 10.47
N SER A 157 10.87 -5.75 11.19
CA SER A 157 10.83 -6.01 12.62
C SER A 157 11.96 -5.22 13.28
N LEU A 158 11.61 -4.07 13.83
CA LEU A 158 12.51 -3.20 14.59
C LEU A 158 12.53 -3.62 16.06
N ASP A 159 13.71 -3.78 16.64
CA ASP A 159 13.88 -3.85 18.09
C ASP A 159 14.08 -2.41 18.61
N ALA A 160 13.12 -1.90 19.38
CA ALA A 160 13.08 -0.51 19.82
C ALA A 160 14.18 -0.16 20.84
N ASP A 161 14.69 -1.15 21.57
CA ASP A 161 15.72 -0.94 22.60
C ASP A 161 17.09 -0.77 21.95
N SER A 162 17.45 -1.69 21.04
CA SER A 162 18.73 -1.67 20.32
C SER A 162 18.73 -0.73 19.12
N GLY A 163 17.60 -0.61 18.42
CA GLY A 163 17.47 0.04 17.11
C GLY A 163 17.83 -0.85 15.92
N GLU A 164 18.03 -2.15 16.12
CA GLU A 164 18.23 -3.08 15.01
C GLU A 164 16.90 -3.30 14.26
N LEU A 165 16.88 -2.98 12.97
CA LEU A 165 15.81 -3.31 12.05
C LEU A 165 16.19 -4.53 11.21
N ARG A 166 15.49 -5.64 11.43
CA ARG A 166 15.48 -6.78 10.50
C ARG A 166 14.36 -6.60 9.50
N TYR A 167 14.63 -6.79 8.22
CA TYR A 167 13.61 -6.63 7.19
C TYR A 167 13.72 -7.66 6.08
N ALA A 168 12.59 -7.86 5.41
CA ALA A 168 12.50 -8.46 4.10
C ALA A 168 11.57 -7.59 3.25
N ASN A 169 11.93 -7.43 1.99
CA ASN A 169 11.20 -6.67 1.01
C ASN A 169 10.88 -7.58 -0.20
N ALA A 170 9.58 -7.80 -0.42
CA ALA A 170 8.99 -8.55 -1.53
C ALA A 170 8.64 -7.61 -2.68
N GLY A 171 9.67 -7.03 -3.30
CA GLY A 171 9.53 -6.19 -4.49
C GLY A 171 8.79 -4.86 -4.28
N HIS A 172 8.63 -4.41 -3.03
CA HIS A 172 8.19 -3.06 -2.71
C HIS A 172 9.32 -2.05 -2.93
N LEU A 173 8.96 -0.77 -3.08
CA LEU A 173 9.94 0.31 -3.20
C LEU A 173 10.91 0.28 -2.02
N ALA A 174 12.18 0.53 -2.32
CA ALA A 174 13.23 0.48 -1.31
C ALA A 174 13.03 1.64 -0.33
N PRO A 175 12.84 1.37 0.98
CA PRO A 175 12.82 2.43 1.97
C PRO A 175 14.10 3.26 1.93
N LEU A 176 13.95 4.56 2.13
CA LEU A 176 15.07 5.49 2.23
C LEU A 176 15.43 5.64 3.71
N LEU A 177 16.69 5.39 4.05
CA LEU A 177 17.22 5.57 5.40
C LEU A 177 18.15 6.78 5.39
N ARG A 178 17.68 7.87 5.98
CA ARG A 178 18.49 9.05 6.25
C ARG A 178 19.27 8.84 7.54
N ARG A 179 20.59 8.99 7.45
CA ARG A 179 21.49 8.98 8.61
C ARG A 179 21.48 10.33 9.30
N ALA A 180 21.72 10.35 10.61
CA ALA A 180 21.89 11.58 11.37
C ALA A 180 23.02 12.48 10.80
N CYS A 181 24.05 11.89 10.20
CA CYS A 181 25.13 12.62 9.50
C CYS A 181 24.70 13.29 8.19
N GLY A 182 23.50 12.99 7.67
CA GLY A 182 22.97 13.50 6.40
C GLY A 182 23.17 12.56 5.20
N ASP A 183 23.83 11.43 5.38
CA ASP A 183 23.95 10.41 4.34
C ASP A 183 22.63 9.67 4.13
N TRP A 184 22.44 9.09 2.94
CA TRP A 184 21.24 8.35 2.57
C TRP A 184 21.59 6.93 2.12
N ASP A 185 20.96 5.95 2.75
CA ASP A 185 20.99 4.54 2.36
C ASP A 185 19.64 4.11 1.77
N LYS A 186 19.67 3.08 0.91
CA LYS A 186 18.45 2.42 0.42
C LYS A 186 18.37 0.99 0.95
N LEU A 187 17.20 0.60 1.45
CA LEU A 187 16.93 -0.76 1.88
C LEU A 187 16.34 -1.57 0.72
N ASP A 188 17.22 -1.96 -0.21
CA ASP A 188 16.84 -2.64 -1.46
C ASP A 188 16.00 -3.89 -1.26
N SER A 189 15.19 -4.20 -2.28
CA SER A 189 14.40 -5.43 -2.33
C SER A 189 15.25 -6.68 -2.08
N THR A 190 14.63 -7.65 -1.41
CA THR A 190 15.26 -8.90 -0.99
C THR A 190 14.65 -10.14 -1.66
N GLY A 191 13.64 -9.94 -2.50
CA GLY A 191 12.93 -10.99 -3.20
C GLY A 191 11.94 -10.45 -4.22
N LEU A 192 11.24 -11.35 -4.90
CA LEU A 192 10.22 -11.01 -5.89
C LEU A 192 8.91 -10.62 -5.23
N VAL A 193 8.08 -9.86 -5.95
CA VAL A 193 6.71 -9.55 -5.54
C VAL A 193 5.91 -10.81 -5.19
N LEU A 194 5.00 -10.69 -4.22
CA LEU A 194 4.08 -11.78 -3.87
C LEU A 194 3.20 -12.11 -5.08
N GLY A 195 2.85 -13.38 -5.24
CA GLY A 195 2.01 -13.85 -6.36
C GLY A 195 2.77 -14.17 -7.65
N ALA A 196 4.07 -13.85 -7.73
CA ALA A 196 4.85 -14.11 -8.94
C ALA A 196 5.20 -15.61 -9.10
N ILE A 197 5.67 -16.25 -8.03
CA ILE A 197 6.13 -17.65 -8.03
C ILE A 197 5.71 -18.30 -6.71
N GLU A 198 5.18 -19.52 -6.75
CA GLU A 198 4.70 -20.26 -5.57
C GLU A 198 5.75 -20.43 -4.48
N ASN A 199 6.95 -20.87 -4.86
CA ASN A 199 8.06 -21.13 -3.95
C ASN A 199 9.07 -19.97 -3.95
N ALA A 200 8.58 -18.72 -3.98
CA ALA A 200 9.43 -17.55 -3.82
C ALA A 200 10.13 -17.58 -2.46
N THR A 201 11.44 -17.31 -2.46
CA THR A 201 12.28 -17.18 -1.26
C THR A 201 12.64 -15.72 -1.04
N TYR A 202 12.69 -15.31 0.22
CA TYR A 202 13.05 -13.95 0.62
C TYR A 202 14.33 -13.97 1.44
N VAL A 203 15.18 -12.94 1.27
CA VAL A 203 16.39 -12.78 2.08
C VAL A 203 16.11 -11.80 3.21
N GLU A 204 16.44 -12.18 4.44
CA GLU A 204 16.42 -11.24 5.56
C GLU A 204 17.70 -10.42 5.59
N LYS A 205 17.57 -9.11 5.78
CA LYS A 205 18.68 -8.18 6.00
C LYS A 205 18.49 -7.45 7.33
N SER A 206 19.59 -7.02 7.95
CA SER A 206 19.59 -6.16 9.13
C SER A 206 20.22 -4.81 8.83
N VAL A 207 19.72 -3.76 9.48
CA VAL A 207 20.36 -2.44 9.52
C VAL A 207 20.18 -1.84 10.92
N GLN A 208 21.20 -1.14 11.40
CA GLN A 208 21.13 -0.39 12.65
C GLN A 208 20.56 0.99 12.38
N LEU A 209 19.53 1.42 13.13
CA LEU A 209 19.06 2.80 13.16
C LEU A 209 19.62 3.45 14.41
N ASP A 210 20.42 4.49 14.26
CA ASP A 210 21.01 5.24 15.36
C ASP A 210 20.14 6.46 15.73
N PRO A 211 20.28 7.06 16.92
CA PRO A 211 19.54 8.26 17.28
C PRO A 211 19.73 9.37 16.24
N GLY A 212 18.62 9.96 15.80
CA GLY A 212 18.57 10.94 14.70
C GLY A 212 18.39 10.35 13.30
N ASP A 213 18.49 9.03 13.13
CA ASP A 213 18.20 8.37 11.86
C ASP A 213 16.68 8.40 11.57
N ILE A 214 16.33 8.50 10.29
CA ILE A 214 14.96 8.56 9.79
C ILE A 214 14.79 7.56 8.67
N LEU A 215 13.86 6.61 8.85
CA LEU A 215 13.46 5.66 7.83
C LEU A 215 12.14 6.13 7.19
N ALA A 216 12.14 6.29 5.87
CA ALA A 216 10.98 6.62 5.07
C ALA A 216 10.57 5.42 4.20
N LEU A 217 9.36 4.90 4.43
CA LEU A 217 8.71 3.91 3.58
C LEU A 217 7.60 4.62 2.80
N PHE A 218 7.46 4.34 1.51
CA PHE A 218 6.47 4.99 0.65
C PHE A 218 6.01 4.10 -0.48
N SER A 219 4.78 4.32 -0.94
CA SER A 219 4.24 3.72 -2.16
C SER A 219 4.62 4.50 -3.41
N ASP A 220 4.38 3.90 -4.57
CA ASP A 220 4.63 4.47 -5.90
C ASP A 220 3.76 5.69 -6.19
N GLY A 221 2.59 5.85 -5.58
CA GLY A 221 1.79 7.07 -5.73
C GLY A 221 2.49 8.35 -5.25
N PHE A 222 3.58 8.23 -4.47
CA PHE A 222 4.53 9.33 -4.26
C PHE A 222 5.52 9.46 -5.41
N THR A 223 6.18 8.36 -5.80
CA THR A 223 7.33 8.35 -6.73
C THR A 223 6.98 8.32 -8.22
N GLU A 224 5.70 8.20 -8.57
CA GLU A 224 5.17 8.23 -9.93
C GLU A 224 4.22 9.43 -10.16
N ALA A 225 4.06 10.30 -9.16
CA ALA A 225 3.23 11.48 -9.32
C ALA A 225 3.85 12.47 -10.31
N GLU A 226 3.08 12.85 -11.33
CA GLU A 226 3.52 13.69 -12.44
C GLU A 226 2.90 15.10 -12.31
N ASN A 227 3.69 16.14 -12.57
CA ASN A 227 3.21 17.52 -12.67
C ASN A 227 2.70 17.84 -14.10
N SER A 228 2.23 19.07 -14.32
CA SER A 228 1.71 19.49 -15.63
C SER A 228 2.74 19.51 -16.75
N ASP A 229 4.03 19.55 -16.41
CA ASP A 229 5.15 19.60 -17.35
C ASP A 229 5.72 18.20 -17.65
N GLY A 230 5.15 17.15 -17.06
CA GLY A 230 5.59 15.77 -17.22
C GLY A 230 6.75 15.34 -16.31
N GLU A 231 7.09 16.16 -15.30
CA GLU A 231 8.13 15.82 -14.34
C GLU A 231 7.56 14.96 -13.21
N ILE A 232 8.34 13.97 -12.76
CA ILE A 232 7.94 13.01 -11.74
C ILE A 232 8.51 13.42 -10.38
N PHE A 233 7.69 13.30 -9.32
CA PHE A 233 8.10 13.48 -7.94
C PHE A 233 8.89 12.26 -7.45
N ASP A 234 10.17 12.14 -7.82
CA ASP A 234 10.97 10.97 -7.46
C ASP A 234 11.41 10.91 -5.99
N GLU A 235 12.16 9.87 -5.63
CA GLU A 235 12.76 9.67 -4.31
C GLU A 235 13.67 10.82 -3.85
N GLN A 236 14.28 11.56 -4.78
CA GLN A 236 15.15 12.71 -4.43
C GLN A 236 14.33 13.87 -3.88
N HIS A 237 13.07 14.00 -4.31
CA HIS A 237 12.15 14.98 -3.74
C HIS A 237 11.81 14.64 -2.30
N ILE A 238 11.54 13.37 -1.99
CA ILE A 238 11.32 12.90 -0.62
C ILE A 238 12.55 13.25 0.24
N ALA A 239 13.74 12.85 -0.21
CA ALA A 239 14.99 13.09 0.52
C ALA A 239 15.22 14.58 0.80
N ARG A 240 15.06 15.44 -0.22
CA ARG A 240 15.21 16.90 -0.11
C ARG A 240 14.31 17.50 0.97
N TRP A 241 13.05 17.07 1.03
CA TRP A 241 12.09 17.63 1.98
C TRP A 241 12.30 17.11 3.40
N VAL A 242 12.77 15.86 3.56
CA VAL A 242 13.22 15.35 4.86
C VAL A 242 14.45 16.14 5.35
N ASP A 243 15.39 16.46 4.46
CA ASP A 243 16.60 17.24 4.78
C ASP A 243 16.34 18.72 5.13
N THR A 244 15.14 19.23 4.87
CA THR A 244 14.82 20.64 5.15
C THR A 244 14.70 20.92 6.65
N ASP A 245 14.16 19.97 7.41
CA ASP A 245 14.03 20.05 8.87
C ASP A 245 14.04 18.63 9.48
N PRO A 246 15.20 17.95 9.51
CA PRO A 246 15.30 16.57 10.01
C PRO A 246 15.06 16.47 11.51
N ASP A 247 15.17 17.57 12.25
CA ASP A 247 14.94 17.63 13.69
C ASP A 247 13.45 17.73 14.04
N ALA A 248 12.59 18.10 13.09
CA ALA A 248 11.14 18.11 13.28
C ALA A 248 10.58 16.73 13.69
N PRO A 249 9.42 16.70 14.36
CA PRO A 249 8.75 15.44 14.66
C PRO A 249 8.44 14.63 13.40
N ALA A 250 8.56 13.31 13.45
CA ALA A 250 8.34 12.44 12.28
C ALA A 250 7.01 12.72 11.54
N GLN A 251 5.92 13.01 12.28
CA GLN A 251 4.63 13.37 11.69
C GLN A 251 4.67 14.71 10.94
N VAL A 252 5.43 15.70 11.42
CA VAL A 252 5.60 16.99 10.75
C VAL A 252 6.38 16.81 9.45
N ILE A 253 7.42 15.98 9.46
CA ILE A 253 8.18 15.61 8.26
C ILE A 253 7.25 14.94 7.24
N ALA A 254 6.50 13.90 7.64
CA ALA A 254 5.56 13.20 6.77
C ALA A 254 4.53 14.15 6.13
N SER A 255 3.92 15.03 6.93
CA SER A 255 2.96 16.03 6.44
C SER A 255 3.62 17.03 5.49
N THR A 256 4.86 17.45 5.77
CA THR A 256 5.59 18.38 4.91
C THR A 256 5.86 17.76 3.55
N VAL A 257 6.36 16.52 3.48
CA VAL A 257 6.59 15.84 2.19
C VAL A 257 5.27 15.71 1.41
N ALA A 258 4.19 15.32 2.08
CA ALA A 258 2.88 15.16 1.45
C ALA A 258 2.30 16.49 0.93
N ASP A 259 2.45 17.58 1.67
CA ASP A 259 2.02 18.92 1.25
C ASP A 259 2.81 19.39 0.02
N GLN A 260 4.10 19.08 -0.06
CA GLN A 260 4.93 19.43 -1.21
C GLN A 260 4.54 18.60 -2.44
N LEU A 261 4.26 17.32 -2.28
CA LEU A 261 3.69 16.50 -3.34
C LEU A 261 2.34 17.06 -3.84
N ALA A 262 1.46 17.49 -2.93
CA ALA A 262 0.17 18.07 -3.30
C ALA A 262 0.31 19.40 -4.07
N ARG A 263 1.37 20.18 -3.81
CA ARG A 263 1.70 21.39 -4.57
C ARG A 263 2.36 21.08 -5.92
N PHE A 264 3.19 20.04 -5.96
CA PHE A 264 3.89 19.60 -7.17
C PHE A 264 2.93 19.01 -8.21
N ALA A 265 2.03 18.14 -7.77
CA ALA A 265 1.00 17.49 -8.59
C ALA A 265 -0.39 17.78 -8.02
N PRO A 266 -0.98 18.96 -8.32
CA PRO A 266 -2.28 19.36 -7.79
C PRO A 266 -3.42 18.55 -8.40
N GLY A 267 -4.44 18.23 -7.59
CA GLY A 267 -5.62 17.48 -8.00
C GLY A 267 -5.86 16.23 -7.17
N GLU A 268 -6.68 15.32 -7.71
CA GLU A 268 -6.85 14.00 -7.11
C GLU A 268 -5.68 13.08 -7.49
N PRO A 269 -5.25 12.18 -6.59
CA PRO A 269 -4.15 11.27 -6.87
C PRO A 269 -4.50 10.33 -8.03
N SER A 270 -3.56 10.10 -8.94
CA SER A 270 -3.64 9.04 -9.95
C SER A 270 -3.46 7.65 -9.31
N ASP A 271 -2.69 7.58 -8.22
CA ASP A 271 -2.48 6.38 -7.41
C ASP A 271 -2.49 6.65 -5.91
N ASP A 272 -2.60 5.58 -5.14
CA ASP A 272 -2.64 5.65 -3.69
C ASP A 272 -1.32 6.15 -3.11
N ARG A 273 -1.41 7.04 -2.12
CA ARG A 273 -0.26 7.72 -1.53
C ARG A 273 -0.13 7.32 -0.08
N THR A 274 0.86 6.50 0.21
CA THR A 274 1.22 6.13 1.57
C THR A 274 2.66 6.51 1.85
N LEU A 275 2.90 7.16 2.98
CA LEU A 275 4.22 7.54 3.48
C LEU A 275 4.28 7.30 4.98
N LEU A 276 5.22 6.47 5.40
CA LEU A 276 5.51 6.15 6.78
C LEU A 276 6.92 6.62 7.14
N MET A 277 7.01 7.54 8.09
CA MET A 277 8.26 8.05 8.66
C MET A 277 8.49 7.41 10.02
N VAL A 278 9.64 6.80 10.23
CA VAL A 278 10.06 6.22 11.51
C VAL A 278 11.38 6.85 11.91
N LYS A 279 11.38 7.63 12.99
CA LYS A 279 12.56 8.37 13.47
C LYS A 279 12.95 7.87 14.86
N ARG A 280 14.24 7.65 15.07
CA ARG A 280 14.79 7.38 16.41
C ARG A 280 15.12 8.72 17.07
N ALA A 281 14.46 9.02 18.19
CA ALA A 281 14.62 10.29 18.92
C ALA A 281 15.81 10.28 19.88
#